data_AF-A0A7K9P545-F1
#
_entry.id   AF-A0A7K9P545-F1
#
_cell.length_a   1.000
_cell.length_b   1.000
_cell.length_c   1.000
_cell.angle_alpha   90.00
_cell.angle_beta   90.00
_cell.angle_gamma   90.00
#
_symmetry.space_group_name_H-M   'P 1'
#
loop_
_entity.id
_entity.type
_entity.pdbx_description
1 polymer ?
#
loop_
_entity_poly.entity_id
_entity_poly.type
_entity_poly.pdbx_seq_one_letter_code
_entity_poly.pdbx_strand_id
1 'polypeptide(L)'
;MMHFADSLTFSGRKVVAAWAALPFPALAGSSLPDILSAHQQDVPWKLLSSWREQKVSCCFAQSVVLRGICKEKATSCPGQPRSPLQSCESPEEVLQQYLHTQFPGAFSTAHVLQQPCDTRPPFPQFFSPLLTRQGFLLDKAQGSPSAGVESMPVLAALQSSPVLHSLLSGLCRDLGAWNPRRCSSFFTAGVEQGDFQEALEELKTLSQCYETGFGADGSADEADSD
;
A
#
# COMPACT_ATOMS: atom_id res chain seq x y z
N MET A 1 13.50 -11.20 12.62
CA MET A 1 12.91 -11.22 11.27
C MET A 1 11.72 -12.16 11.15
N MET A 2 11.73 -13.38 11.73
CA MET A 2 10.56 -14.29 11.74
C MET A 2 9.26 -13.62 12.22
N HIS A 3 9.28 -12.92 13.36
CA HIS A 3 8.11 -12.24 13.91
C HIS A 3 7.44 -11.21 13.00
N PHE A 4 8.16 -10.64 12.03
CA PHE A 4 7.60 -9.65 11.10
C PHE A 4 6.85 -10.31 9.95
N ALA A 5 7.40 -11.39 9.39
CA ALA A 5 6.70 -12.15 8.36
C ALA A 5 5.43 -12.76 8.96
N ASP A 6 5.55 -13.38 10.14
CA ASP A 6 4.44 -14.07 10.83
C ASP A 6 3.26 -13.12 11.14
N SER A 7 3.51 -11.85 11.44
CA SER A 7 2.45 -10.87 11.72
C SER A 7 1.66 -10.47 10.46
N LEU A 8 2.26 -10.60 9.27
CA LEU A 8 1.62 -10.29 8.00
C LEU A 8 1.03 -11.53 7.32
N THR A 9 1.60 -12.72 7.54
CA THR A 9 1.29 -13.95 6.80
C THR A 9 0.64 -15.02 7.69
N PHE A 10 -0.36 -14.64 8.49
CA PHE A 10 -1.12 -15.56 9.34
C PHE A 10 -2.28 -16.26 8.58
N SER A 11 -2.83 -17.34 9.14
CA SER A 11 -3.94 -18.14 8.57
C SER A 11 -3.65 -18.74 7.18
N GLY A 12 -2.46 -19.30 6.97
CA GLY A 12 -2.09 -19.96 5.71
C GLY A 12 -1.70 -19.02 4.57
N ARG A 13 -1.83 -17.69 4.77
CA ARG A 13 -1.32 -16.67 3.86
C ARG A 13 0.21 -16.68 3.82
N LYS A 14 0.81 -16.30 2.69
CA LYS A 14 2.28 -16.34 2.47
C LYS A 14 2.84 -15.18 1.63
N VAL A 15 1.98 -14.40 1.01
CA VAL A 15 2.27 -13.29 0.11
C VAL A 15 1.76 -11.97 0.71
N VAL A 16 2.50 -10.90 0.47
CA VAL A 16 2.10 -9.53 0.81
C VAL A 16 2.24 -8.64 -0.43
N ALA A 17 1.33 -7.67 -0.54
CA ALA A 17 1.39 -6.62 -1.54
C ALA A 17 2.24 -5.45 -1.02
N ALA A 18 3.09 -4.89 -1.88
CA ALA A 18 3.88 -3.71 -1.58
C ALA A 18 3.21 -2.44 -2.10
N TRP A 19 3.15 -1.43 -1.25
CA TRP A 19 2.54 -0.14 -1.52
C TRP A 19 3.54 0.97 -1.24
N ALA A 20 3.45 2.08 -1.97
CA ALA A 20 4.28 3.24 -1.67
C ALA A 20 3.63 4.57 -2.08
N ALA A 21 4.11 5.64 -1.44
CA ALA A 21 3.94 7.01 -1.88
C ALA A 21 5.34 7.66 -2.00
N LEU A 22 5.70 8.02 -3.24
CA LEU A 22 7.04 8.48 -3.63
C LEU A 22 6.91 9.69 -4.59
N PRO A 23 7.01 10.95 -4.09
CA PRO A 23 7.05 11.32 -2.68
C PRO A 23 5.70 11.12 -1.99
N PHE A 24 5.71 11.09 -0.65
CA PHE A 24 4.48 11.16 0.14
C PHE A 24 3.81 12.54 -0.07
N PRO A 25 2.51 12.61 -0.40
CA PRO A 25 1.86 13.84 -0.86
C PRO A 25 1.57 14.80 0.30
N ALA A 26 2.61 15.50 0.75
CA ALA A 26 2.55 16.47 1.84
C ALA A 26 2.78 17.89 1.31
N LEU A 27 1.86 18.82 1.60
CA LEU A 27 2.08 20.25 1.35
C LEU A 27 3.17 20.78 2.29
N ALA A 28 4.00 21.70 1.79
CA ALA A 28 5.01 22.35 2.60
C ALA A 28 4.37 23.11 3.79
N GLY A 29 4.86 22.90 5.01
CA GLY A 29 4.32 23.53 6.22
C GLY A 29 3.12 22.80 6.85
N SER A 30 2.71 21.64 6.30
CA SER A 30 1.55 20.89 6.81
C SER A 30 1.96 19.87 7.87
N SER A 31 1.13 19.74 8.90
CA SER A 31 1.31 18.70 9.93
C SER A 31 0.79 17.34 9.46
N LEU A 32 1.32 16.25 10.02
CA LEU A 32 0.88 14.88 9.68
C LEU A 32 -0.63 14.66 9.86
N PRO A 33 -1.27 15.09 10.97
CA PRO A 33 -2.73 15.02 11.10
C PRO A 33 -3.47 15.73 9.98
N ASP A 34 -3.00 16.92 9.56
CA ASP A 34 -3.67 17.70 8.52
C ASP A 34 -3.58 16.99 7.17
N ILE A 35 -2.40 16.48 6.82
CA ILE A 35 -2.17 15.71 5.60
C ILE A 35 -3.09 14.48 5.56
N LEU A 36 -3.11 13.66 6.62
CA LEU A 36 -3.94 12.45 6.66
C LEU A 36 -5.44 12.75 6.69
N SER A 37 -5.87 13.83 7.35
CA SER A 37 -7.28 14.23 7.38
C SER A 37 -7.79 14.71 6.02
N ALA A 38 -6.91 15.32 5.20
CA ALA A 38 -7.25 15.72 3.84
C ALA A 38 -7.56 14.53 2.92
N HIS A 39 -7.05 13.33 3.26
CA HIS A 39 -7.20 12.12 2.46
C HIS A 39 -8.47 11.29 2.80
N GLN A 40 -9.29 11.70 3.78
CA GLN A 40 -10.60 11.12 4.14
C GLN A 40 -10.70 9.58 4.04
N GLN A 41 -11.27 9.03 2.96
CA GLN A 41 -11.54 7.60 2.75
C GLN A 41 -10.54 6.92 1.79
N ASP A 42 -9.64 7.66 1.19
CA ASP A 42 -8.65 7.12 0.25
C ASP A 42 -7.25 7.20 0.89
N VAL A 43 -6.42 6.20 0.64
CA VAL A 43 -5.04 6.21 1.13
C VAL A 43 -4.11 6.98 0.17
N PRO A 44 -3.13 7.75 0.68
CA PRO A 44 -2.22 8.53 -0.14
C PRO A 44 -1.11 7.70 -0.83
N TRP A 45 -1.17 6.37 -0.77
CA TRP A 45 -0.21 5.45 -1.35
C TRP A 45 -0.87 4.48 -2.33
N LYS A 46 -0.08 3.96 -3.26
CA LYS A 46 -0.55 3.10 -4.36
C LYS A 46 0.15 1.76 -4.37
N LEU A 47 -0.51 0.79 -5.00
CA LEU A 47 0.04 -0.55 -5.20
C LEU A 47 1.22 -0.45 -6.17
N LEU A 48 2.35 -1.08 -5.81
CA LEU A 48 3.53 -1.07 -6.67
C LEU A 48 3.45 -2.08 -7.81
N SER A 49 2.58 -3.10 -7.69
CA SER A 49 2.31 -3.99 -8.81
C SER A 49 1.32 -3.35 -9.77
N SER A 50 1.52 -3.60 -11.06
CA SER A 50 0.62 -3.16 -12.14
C SER A 50 -0.70 -3.97 -12.20
N TRP A 51 -1.00 -4.75 -11.16
CA TRP A 51 -2.25 -5.49 -11.08
C TRP A 51 -3.39 -4.51 -10.80
N ARG A 52 -4.50 -4.65 -11.54
CA ARG A 52 -5.63 -3.69 -11.56
C ARG A 52 -5.87 -3.08 -10.19
N GLU A 53 -5.73 -1.76 -10.11
CA GLU A 53 -5.92 -0.98 -8.89
C GLU A 53 -7.38 -1.11 -8.45
N GLN A 54 -7.63 -2.06 -7.54
CA GLN A 54 -8.88 -2.10 -6.79
C GLN A 54 -8.75 -1.10 -5.64
N LYS A 55 -9.81 -0.33 -5.39
CA LYS A 55 -9.92 0.40 -4.12
C LYS A 55 -9.81 -0.62 -3.00
N VAL A 56 -8.75 -0.54 -2.22
CA VAL A 56 -8.55 -1.42 -1.07
C VAL A 56 -9.49 -0.94 0.01
N SER A 57 -10.62 -1.62 0.16
CA SER A 57 -11.56 -1.35 1.25
C SER A 57 -11.16 -2.04 2.56
N CYS A 58 -10.21 -3.01 2.53
CA CYS A 58 -9.78 -3.74 3.71
C CYS A 58 -8.42 -4.46 3.54
N CYS A 59 -7.79 -4.82 4.65
CA CYS A 59 -6.64 -5.72 4.71
C CYS A 59 -6.70 -6.59 5.98
N PHE A 60 -6.00 -7.73 5.98
CA PHE A 60 -5.89 -8.62 7.15
C PHE A 60 -4.81 -8.13 8.12
N ALA A 61 -3.67 -7.73 7.56
CA ALA A 61 -2.53 -7.19 8.30
C ALA A 61 -1.75 -6.21 7.43
N GLN A 62 -1.11 -5.24 8.08
CA GLN A 62 -0.23 -4.30 7.42
C GLN A 62 0.90 -3.80 8.31
N SER A 63 2.03 -3.49 7.66
CA SER A 63 3.11 -2.71 8.24
C SER A 63 3.36 -1.50 7.40
N VAL A 64 3.31 -0.32 8.01
CA VAL A 64 3.44 0.97 7.35
C VAL A 64 4.60 1.74 7.96
N VAL A 65 5.48 2.23 7.10
CA VAL A 65 6.63 3.05 7.48
C VAL A 65 6.53 4.37 6.73
N LEU A 66 6.45 5.46 7.49
CA LEU A 66 6.52 6.83 6.98
C LEU A 66 7.87 7.45 7.35
N ARG A 67 8.54 8.07 6.39
CA ARG A 67 9.86 8.68 6.57
C ARG A 67 9.82 10.14 6.13
N GLY A 68 10.63 10.98 6.77
CA GLY A 68 10.87 12.36 6.33
C GLY A 68 9.80 13.38 6.73
N ILE A 69 8.85 13.02 7.60
CA ILE A 69 7.86 13.96 8.14
C ILE A 69 8.33 14.42 9.53
N CYS A 70 8.61 15.71 9.66
CA CYS A 70 8.99 16.33 10.93
C CYS A 70 7.75 16.67 11.77
N LYS A 71 7.94 16.73 13.09
CA LYS A 71 6.95 17.31 14.02
C LYS A 71 6.89 18.82 13.79
N GLU A 72 6.19 19.26 12.76
CA GLU A 72 5.79 20.65 12.68
C GLU A 72 4.68 20.90 13.71
N LYS A 73 4.79 21.99 14.47
CA LYS A 73 3.75 22.36 15.44
C LYS A 73 2.50 22.65 14.63
N ALA A 74 1.45 21.85 14.83
CA ALA A 74 0.14 22.13 14.27
C ALA A 74 -0.22 23.58 14.62
N THR A 75 -0.20 24.44 13.61
CA THR A 75 -0.70 25.81 13.75
C THR A 75 -2.20 25.70 13.63
N SER A 76 -2.85 25.20 14.69
CA SER A 76 -4.30 25.12 14.72
C SER A 76 -4.85 26.54 14.58
N CYS A 77 -5.48 26.83 13.46
CA CYS A 77 -6.22 28.07 13.29
C CYS A 77 -7.30 28.13 14.38
N PRO A 78 -7.40 29.22 15.17
CA PRO A 78 -8.42 29.34 16.20
C PRO A 78 -9.81 29.25 15.56
N GLY A 79 -10.59 28.23 15.91
CA GLY A 79 -11.97 28.01 15.44
C GLY A 79 -12.21 26.75 14.61
N GLN A 80 -11.18 25.98 14.25
CA GLN A 80 -11.35 24.74 13.48
C GLN A 80 -11.61 23.54 14.43
N PRO A 81 -12.61 22.68 14.14
CA PRO A 81 -12.86 21.48 14.95
C PRO A 81 -11.63 20.57 14.92
N ARG A 82 -11.13 20.19 16.10
CA ARG A 82 -9.97 19.33 16.23
C ARG A 82 -10.31 17.94 15.70
N SER A 83 -9.58 17.47 14.70
CA SER A 83 -9.71 16.08 14.25
C SER A 83 -9.21 15.13 15.34
N PRO A 84 -9.71 13.88 15.43
CA PRO A 84 -9.24 12.91 16.43
C PRO A 84 -7.72 12.66 16.37
N LEU A 85 -7.13 12.83 15.18
CA LEU A 85 -5.69 12.72 14.92
C LEU A 85 -4.88 13.85 15.56
N GLN A 86 -5.48 15.02 15.80
CA GLN A 86 -4.80 16.15 16.45
C GLN A 86 -4.66 15.98 17.97
N SER A 87 -5.29 14.95 18.55
CA SER A 87 -5.18 14.61 19.98
C SER A 87 -4.03 13.64 20.29
N CYS A 88 -3.33 13.12 19.28
CA CYS A 88 -2.20 12.20 19.47
C CYS A 88 -0.92 12.94 19.88
N GLU A 89 -0.09 12.31 20.71
CA GLU A 89 1.14 12.92 21.25
C GLU A 89 2.39 12.62 20.39
N SER A 90 2.31 11.57 19.55
CA SER A 90 3.37 11.15 18.64
C SER A 90 2.89 10.96 17.19
N PRO A 91 3.74 11.19 16.18
CA PRO A 91 3.37 10.96 14.78
C PRO A 91 3.11 9.48 14.49
N GLU A 92 3.73 8.58 15.26
CA GLU A 92 3.44 7.14 15.24
C GLU A 92 2.01 6.86 15.69
N GLU A 93 1.53 7.47 16.78
CA GLU A 93 0.14 7.37 17.22
C GLU A 93 -0.83 7.95 16.18
N VAL A 94 -0.50 9.10 15.57
CA VAL A 94 -1.30 9.70 14.50
C VAL A 94 -1.47 8.71 13.35
N LEU A 95 -0.37 8.14 12.85
CA LEU A 95 -0.40 7.18 11.76
C LEU A 95 -1.14 5.90 12.16
N GLN A 96 -0.91 5.39 13.36
CA GLN A 96 -1.59 4.20 13.89
C GLN A 96 -3.11 4.41 13.98
N GLN A 97 -3.56 5.55 14.50
CA GLN A 97 -4.98 5.88 14.61
C GLN A 97 -5.63 6.08 13.23
N TYR A 98 -4.91 6.70 12.29
CA TYR A 98 -5.36 6.79 10.90
C TYR A 98 -5.57 5.41 10.29
N LEU A 99 -4.59 4.51 10.41
CA LEU A 99 -4.70 3.15 9.87
C LEU A 99 -5.84 2.35 10.51
N HIS A 100 -6.06 2.50 11.80
CA HIS A 100 -7.19 1.85 12.49
C HIS A 100 -8.55 2.35 11.97
N THR A 101 -8.62 3.63 11.58
CA THR A 101 -9.83 4.23 11.00
C THR A 101 -10.05 3.75 9.57
N GLN A 102 -8.99 3.68 8.75
CA GLN A 102 -9.10 3.26 7.34
C GLN A 102 -9.29 1.75 7.17
N PHE A 103 -8.69 0.95 8.05
CA PHE A 103 -8.68 -0.51 7.96
C PHE A 103 -9.17 -1.13 9.26
N PRO A 104 -10.48 -0.98 9.56
CA PRO A 104 -11.05 -1.55 10.78
C PRO A 104 -10.87 -3.08 10.79
N GLY A 105 -10.39 -3.61 11.91
CA GLY A 105 -10.15 -5.05 12.09
C GLY A 105 -8.82 -5.56 11.53
N ALA A 106 -8.02 -4.73 10.86
CA ALA A 106 -6.69 -5.11 10.38
C ALA A 106 -5.64 -5.06 11.50
N PHE A 107 -4.75 -6.04 11.55
CA PHE A 107 -3.54 -5.95 12.38
C PHE A 107 -2.56 -4.96 11.76
N SER A 108 -2.49 -3.75 12.31
CA SER A 108 -1.70 -2.66 11.75
C SER A 108 -0.52 -2.30 12.66
N THR A 109 0.67 -2.17 12.08
CA THR A 109 1.83 -1.57 12.74
C THR A 109 2.30 -0.35 11.97
N ALA A 110 2.52 0.75 12.68
CA ALA A 110 2.97 2.02 12.13
C ALA A 110 4.33 2.42 12.72
N HIS A 111 5.23 2.88 11.86
CA HIS A 111 6.49 3.49 12.25
C HIS A 111 6.70 4.80 11.51
N VAL A 112 7.13 5.84 12.23
CA VAL A 112 7.50 7.12 11.66
C VAL A 112 8.98 7.39 11.92
N LEU A 113 9.70 7.82 10.89
CA LEU A 113 11.12 8.14 10.95
C LEU A 113 11.32 9.59 10.48
N GLN A 114 12.05 10.38 11.25
CA GLN A 114 12.32 11.78 10.88
C GLN A 114 13.23 11.88 9.65
N GLN A 115 14.12 10.91 9.44
CA GLN A 115 15.07 10.93 8.32
C GLN A 115 14.34 10.70 6.98
N PRO A 116 14.39 11.66 6.03
CA PRO A 116 13.83 11.49 4.70
C PRO A 116 14.70 10.58 3.82
N CYS A 117 14.17 10.16 2.66
CA CYS A 117 14.96 9.43 1.66
C CYS A 117 15.80 10.42 0.84
N ASP A 118 17.09 10.13 0.69
CA ASP A 118 18.03 10.94 -0.12
C ASP A 118 17.81 10.64 -1.62
N THR A 119 17.76 11.69 -2.43
CA THR A 119 17.62 11.62 -3.90
C THR A 119 18.79 12.23 -4.65
N ARG A 120 19.96 12.28 -4.00
CA ARG A 120 21.23 12.53 -4.68
C ARG A 120 21.50 11.47 -5.77
N PRO A 121 22.40 11.78 -6.72
CA PRO A 121 22.83 10.82 -7.73
C PRO A 121 23.23 9.47 -7.09
N PRO A 122 22.81 8.33 -7.67
CA PRO A 122 22.28 8.16 -9.02
C PRO A 122 20.74 8.26 -9.15
N PHE A 123 20.03 8.77 -8.14
CA PHE A 123 18.56 8.85 -8.21
C PHE A 123 18.10 9.77 -9.37
N PRO A 124 17.15 9.33 -10.21
CA PRO A 124 16.68 10.11 -11.36
C PRO A 124 15.89 11.36 -10.94
N GLN A 125 16.18 12.50 -11.56
CA GLN A 125 15.60 13.81 -11.25
C GLN A 125 14.38 14.13 -12.15
N PHE A 126 13.39 13.24 -12.20
CA PHE A 126 12.16 13.42 -13.00
C PHE A 126 11.03 14.16 -12.26
N PHE A 127 11.35 14.84 -11.16
CA PHE A 127 10.37 15.44 -10.26
C PHE A 127 9.63 16.64 -10.85
N SER A 128 8.38 16.79 -10.43
CA SER A 128 7.56 17.97 -10.76
C SER A 128 8.21 19.25 -10.22
N PRO A 129 8.14 20.40 -10.94
CA PRO A 129 8.58 21.70 -10.44
C PRO A 129 7.71 22.23 -9.28
N LEU A 130 6.62 21.54 -8.95
CA LEU A 130 5.79 21.81 -7.78
C LEU A 130 6.34 21.17 -6.49
N LEU A 131 7.54 20.58 -6.53
CA LEU A 131 8.20 20.02 -5.36
C LEU A 131 9.31 20.93 -4.85
N THR A 132 9.40 21.07 -3.53
CA THR A 132 10.55 21.67 -2.86
C THR A 132 11.80 20.78 -3.00
N ARG A 133 12.97 21.31 -2.63
CA ARG A 133 14.20 20.50 -2.54
C ARG A 133 14.08 19.32 -1.58
N GLN A 134 13.17 19.40 -0.61
CA GLN A 134 12.87 18.35 0.36
C GLN A 134 11.64 17.51 -0.02
N GLY A 135 11.14 17.64 -1.25
CA GLY A 135 10.10 16.76 -1.79
C GLY A 135 8.68 17.04 -1.27
N PHE A 136 8.43 18.24 -0.72
CA PHE A 136 7.08 18.68 -0.32
C PHE A 136 6.38 19.41 -1.47
N LEU A 137 5.07 19.29 -1.55
CA LEU A 137 4.23 19.94 -2.55
C LEU A 137 4.08 21.45 -2.29
N LEU A 138 4.09 22.22 -3.36
CA LEU A 138 3.84 23.67 -3.40
C LEU A 138 2.55 23.96 -4.18
N ASP A 139 1.80 24.98 -3.74
CA ASP A 139 0.59 25.43 -4.45
C ASP A 139 0.91 26.05 -5.82
N LYS A 140 2.10 26.65 -5.97
CA LYS A 140 2.56 27.30 -7.20
C LYS A 140 4.02 26.95 -7.46
N ALA A 141 4.34 26.75 -8.74
CA ALA A 141 5.71 26.49 -9.17
C ALA A 141 6.63 27.67 -8.82
N GLN A 142 7.84 27.36 -8.37
CA GLN A 142 8.85 28.37 -8.11
C GLN A 142 9.33 28.96 -9.45
N GLY A 143 9.42 30.29 -9.54
CA GLY A 143 9.81 30.99 -10.77
C GLY A 143 11.29 30.87 -11.14
N SER A 144 12.12 30.27 -10.28
CA SER A 144 13.55 30.00 -10.51
C SER A 144 13.77 28.52 -10.81
N PRO A 145 14.76 28.15 -11.65
CA PRO A 145 15.11 26.74 -11.86
C PRO A 145 15.47 26.10 -10.52
N SER A 146 14.63 25.17 -10.07
CA SER A 146 14.83 24.47 -8.80
C SER A 146 16.08 23.61 -8.93
N ALA A 147 17.05 23.78 -8.02
CA ALA A 147 18.04 22.74 -7.77
C ALA A 147 17.25 21.48 -7.42
N GLY A 148 17.46 20.38 -8.15
CA GLY A 148 16.62 19.18 -8.08
C GLY A 148 16.31 18.69 -6.66
N VAL A 149 15.32 17.82 -6.53
CA VAL A 149 14.92 17.27 -5.23
C VAL A 149 16.09 16.51 -4.62
N GLU A 150 16.53 16.93 -3.44
CA GLU A 150 17.68 16.35 -2.71
C GLU A 150 17.25 15.31 -1.70
N SER A 151 16.05 15.44 -1.16
CA SER A 151 15.44 14.43 -0.31
C SER A 151 13.92 14.49 -0.42
N MET A 152 13.23 13.46 0.05
CA MET A 152 11.77 13.44 0.06
C MET A 152 11.18 12.65 1.23
N PRO A 153 9.96 13.00 1.67
CA PRO A 153 9.17 12.12 2.50
C PRO A 153 8.68 10.92 1.68
N VAL A 154 8.70 9.74 2.30
CA VAL A 154 8.33 8.49 1.64
C VAL A 154 7.46 7.68 2.58
N LEU A 155 6.39 7.12 2.05
CA LEU A 155 5.64 6.08 2.73
C LEU A 155 5.81 4.76 1.99
N ALA A 156 6.07 3.69 2.73
CA ALA A 156 6.04 2.33 2.23
C ALA A 156 5.14 1.48 3.12
N ALA A 157 4.38 0.58 2.52
CA ALA A 157 3.57 -0.37 3.27
C ALA A 157 3.65 -1.77 2.67
N LEU A 158 3.63 -2.77 3.54
CA LEU A 158 3.41 -4.16 3.18
C LEU A 158 2.05 -4.57 3.72
N GLN A 159 1.19 -5.07 2.85
CA GLN A 159 -0.18 -5.43 3.22
C GLN A 159 -0.51 -6.86 2.80
N SER A 160 -1.06 -7.62 3.73
CA SER A 160 -1.74 -8.87 3.47
C SER A 160 -3.21 -8.56 3.26
N SER A 161 -3.71 -8.64 2.03
CA SER A 161 -5.04 -8.15 1.68
C SER A 161 -5.73 -8.96 0.60
N PRO A 162 -7.06 -8.83 0.44
CA PRO A 162 -7.85 -9.66 -0.48
C PRO A 162 -7.52 -9.42 -1.96
N VAL A 163 -6.86 -8.30 -2.30
CA VAL A 163 -6.39 -8.03 -3.67
C VAL A 163 -5.49 -9.16 -4.19
N LEU A 164 -4.78 -9.85 -3.28
CA LEU A 164 -3.90 -10.96 -3.60
C LEU A 164 -4.67 -12.20 -4.07
N HIS A 165 -5.93 -12.38 -3.67
CA HIS A 165 -6.77 -13.46 -4.21
C HIS A 165 -6.89 -13.35 -5.73
N SER A 166 -7.25 -12.16 -6.23
CA SER A 166 -7.42 -11.91 -7.66
C SER A 166 -6.10 -12.09 -8.43
N LEU A 167 -4.99 -11.64 -7.85
CA LEU A 167 -3.66 -11.80 -8.44
C LEU A 167 -3.26 -13.28 -8.53
N LEU A 168 -3.38 -14.02 -7.43
CA LEU A 168 -2.99 -15.43 -7.35
C LEU A 168 -3.89 -16.32 -8.21
N SER A 169 -5.20 -16.11 -8.17
CA SER A 169 -6.16 -16.84 -9.03
C SER A 169 -5.95 -16.52 -10.52
N GLY A 170 -5.63 -15.27 -10.86
CA GLY A 170 -5.23 -14.86 -12.20
C GLY A 170 -3.99 -15.63 -12.67
N LEU A 171 -2.96 -15.68 -11.83
CA LEU A 171 -1.76 -16.46 -12.10
C LEU A 171 -2.08 -17.95 -12.28
N CYS A 172 -2.89 -18.56 -11.40
CA CYS A 172 -3.31 -19.95 -11.54
C CYS A 172 -4.00 -20.22 -12.89
N ARG A 173 -4.89 -19.34 -13.32
CA ARG A 173 -5.59 -19.48 -14.61
C ARG A 173 -4.61 -19.40 -15.78
N ASP A 174 -3.70 -18.42 -15.75
CA ASP A 174 -2.76 -18.19 -16.83
C ASP A 174 -1.74 -19.35 -16.94
N LEU A 175 -1.31 -19.91 -15.80
CA LEU A 175 -0.48 -21.11 -15.74
C LEU A 175 -1.24 -22.38 -16.14
N GLY A 176 -2.52 -22.52 -15.77
CA GLY A 176 -3.35 -23.68 -16.12
C GLY A 176 -3.72 -23.74 -17.60
N ALA A 177 -3.84 -22.59 -18.27
CA ALA A 177 -4.03 -22.50 -19.72
C ALA A 177 -2.72 -22.68 -20.52
N TRP A 178 -1.57 -22.82 -19.84
CA TRP A 178 -0.27 -22.89 -20.47
C TRP A 178 -0.07 -24.22 -21.22
N ASN A 179 0.34 -24.12 -22.49
CA ASN A 179 0.81 -25.28 -23.26
C ASN A 179 2.23 -25.76 -22.84
N PRO A 180 2.38 -26.95 -22.22
CA PRO A 180 3.67 -27.47 -21.73
C PRO A 180 4.70 -27.69 -22.85
N ARG A 181 4.26 -27.80 -24.12
CA ARG A 181 5.17 -27.93 -25.27
C ARG A 181 6.04 -26.70 -25.51
N ARG A 182 5.60 -25.51 -25.04
CA ARG A 182 6.37 -24.26 -25.14
C ARG A 182 7.52 -24.19 -24.12
N CYS A 183 7.55 -25.12 -23.19
CA CYS A 183 8.44 -25.15 -22.03
C CYS A 183 9.16 -26.50 -21.88
N SER A 184 9.40 -27.19 -23.00
CA SER A 184 10.12 -28.47 -23.01
C SER A 184 11.48 -28.39 -22.33
N SER A 185 12.13 -27.22 -22.34
CA SER A 185 13.38 -26.97 -21.63
C SER A 185 13.29 -27.17 -20.12
N PHE A 186 12.17 -26.85 -19.48
CA PHE A 186 11.99 -27.03 -18.03
C PHE A 186 11.87 -28.51 -17.66
N PHE A 187 11.08 -29.26 -18.43
CA PHE A 187 10.95 -30.72 -18.26
C PHE A 187 12.25 -31.45 -18.61
N THR A 188 12.99 -30.97 -19.61
CA THR A 188 14.32 -31.50 -19.96
C THR A 188 15.34 -31.20 -18.87
N ALA A 189 15.18 -30.11 -18.11
CA ALA A 189 16.01 -29.76 -16.97
C ALA A 189 15.66 -30.54 -15.68
N GLY A 190 14.70 -31.45 -15.73
CA GLY A 190 14.35 -32.34 -14.63
C GLY A 190 13.14 -31.92 -13.81
N VAL A 191 12.36 -30.91 -14.24
CA VAL A 191 11.06 -30.62 -13.61
C VAL A 191 10.08 -31.72 -13.99
N GLU A 192 9.47 -32.38 -13.00
CA GLU A 192 8.45 -33.38 -13.26
C GLU A 192 7.08 -32.73 -13.49
N GLN A 193 6.27 -33.32 -14.38
CA GLN A 193 4.92 -32.81 -14.63
C GLN A 193 4.02 -32.92 -13.39
N GLY A 194 4.22 -33.94 -12.57
CA GLY A 194 3.51 -34.11 -11.30
C GLY A 194 3.77 -32.93 -10.36
N ASP A 195 5.03 -32.61 -10.11
CA ASP A 195 5.44 -31.50 -9.24
C ASP A 195 4.89 -30.16 -9.70
N PHE A 196 4.88 -29.91 -11.02
CA PHE A 196 4.29 -28.68 -11.57
C PHE A 196 2.78 -28.60 -11.29
N GLN A 197 2.07 -29.71 -11.47
CA GLN A 197 0.63 -29.75 -11.22
C GLN A 197 0.31 -29.61 -9.72
N GLU A 198 1.12 -30.22 -8.86
CA GLU A 198 1.02 -30.06 -7.41
C GLU A 198 1.23 -28.61 -7.00
N ALA A 199 2.29 -27.96 -7.48
CA ALA A 199 2.55 -26.55 -7.20
C ALA A 199 1.41 -25.63 -7.68
N LEU A 200 0.75 -25.96 -8.79
CA LEU A 200 -0.41 -25.22 -9.28
C LEU A 200 -1.63 -25.36 -8.35
N GLU A 201 -1.89 -26.55 -7.82
CA GLU A 201 -2.95 -26.79 -6.83
C GLU A 201 -2.64 -26.14 -5.48
N GLU A 202 -1.37 -26.16 -5.04
CA GLU A 202 -0.93 -25.42 -3.86
C GLU A 202 -1.13 -23.91 -4.02
N LEU A 203 -0.81 -23.36 -5.20
CA LEU A 203 -1.03 -21.94 -5.50
C LEU A 203 -2.52 -21.58 -5.48
N LYS A 204 -3.38 -22.47 -6.01
CA LYS A 204 -4.83 -22.31 -5.97
C LYS A 204 -5.35 -22.34 -4.53
N THR A 205 -4.87 -23.28 -3.71
CA THR A 205 -5.18 -23.36 -2.28
C THR A 205 -4.73 -22.09 -1.55
N LEU A 206 -3.52 -21.61 -1.84
CA LEU A 206 -3.00 -20.36 -1.29
C LEU A 206 -3.88 -19.15 -1.67
N SER A 207 -4.39 -19.09 -2.90
CA SER A 207 -5.27 -18.01 -3.33
C SER A 207 -6.56 -17.93 -2.50
N GLN A 208 -7.09 -19.07 -2.06
CA GLN A 208 -8.29 -19.15 -1.22
C GLN A 208 -8.03 -18.60 0.18
N CYS A 209 -6.80 -18.64 0.70
CA CYS A 209 -6.45 -18.03 1.98
C CYS A 209 -6.58 -16.49 2.00
N TYR A 210 -6.76 -15.86 0.83
CA TYR A 210 -6.98 -14.42 0.66
C TYR A 210 -8.42 -14.06 0.30
N GLU A 211 -9.30 -15.04 0.15
CA GLU A 211 -10.71 -14.80 -0.11
C GLU A 211 -11.38 -14.25 1.16
N THR A 212 -12.11 -13.14 1.03
CA THR A 212 -12.95 -12.63 2.10
C THR A 212 -14.33 -13.24 1.96
N GLY A 213 -14.86 -13.87 3.01
CA GLY A 213 -16.22 -14.42 3.05
C GLY A 213 -17.37 -13.40 2.87
N PHE A 214 -17.08 -12.16 2.46
CA PHE A 214 -18.02 -11.10 2.11
C PHE A 214 -18.40 -11.13 0.61
N GLY A 215 -18.65 -12.32 0.06
CA GLY A 215 -19.42 -12.46 -1.17
C GLY A 215 -20.90 -12.25 -0.89
N ALA A 216 -21.31 -11.08 -0.41
CA ALA A 216 -22.69 -10.74 -0.14
C ALA A 216 -22.90 -9.22 -0.25
N ASP A 217 -22.95 -8.70 -1.47
CA ASP A 217 -23.69 -7.46 -1.77
C ASP A 217 -24.03 -7.39 -3.27
N GLY A 218 -24.68 -8.46 -3.73
CA GLY A 218 -25.17 -8.61 -5.09
C GLY A 218 -26.32 -9.60 -5.15
N SER A 219 -27.19 -9.63 -4.13
CA SER A 219 -28.55 -10.13 -4.32
C SER A 219 -29.27 -9.08 -5.16
N ALA A 220 -29.28 -9.29 -6.48
CA ALA A 220 -30.30 -8.71 -7.31
C ALA A 220 -31.63 -9.24 -6.77
N ASP A 221 -32.35 -8.40 -6.04
CA ASP A 221 -33.75 -8.65 -5.74
C ASP A 221 -34.46 -8.72 -7.10
N GLU A 222 -34.80 -9.94 -7.48
CA GLU A 222 -35.80 -10.25 -8.49
C GLU A 222 -37.06 -9.47 -8.13
N ALA A 223 -37.35 -8.44 -8.91
CA ALA A 223 -38.61 -7.72 -8.82
C ALA A 223 -39.72 -8.65 -9.35
N ASP A 224 -40.43 -9.29 -8.42
CA ASP A 224 -41.71 -9.95 -8.71
C ASP A 224 -42.65 -8.94 -9.38
N SER A 225 -43.17 -9.36 -10.53
CA SER A 225 -44.18 -8.64 -11.30
C SER A 225 -45.56 -8.98 -10.75
N ASP A 226 -46.35 -7.96 -10.43
CA ASP A 226 -47.82 -8.01 -10.36
C ASP A 226 -48.41 -7.15 -11.49
#